data_AF-A0AAJ0L9Y2-F1
#
_entry.id   AF-A0AAJ0L9Y2-F1
#
_cell.length_a   1.000
_cell.length_b   1.000
_cell.length_c   1.000
_cell.angle_alpha   90.00
_cell.angle_beta   90.00
_cell.angle_gamma   90.00
#
_symmetry.space_group_name_H-M   'P 1'
#
loop_
_entity.id
_entity.type
_entity.pdbx_description
1 polymer ?
#
loop_
_entity_poly.entity_id
_entity_poly.type
_entity_poly.pdbx_seq_one_letter_code
_entity_poly.pdbx_strand_id
1 'polypeptide(L)'
;MEAANVFKKLEIELKPDPSRTVIRPFSFSYPEAFAADRPSRAQKVAQRVMALDPALRKRMVELLAKPMEERHRNADDVFRRRFAEVQDELDIGDVDVDADEALLLGAYFSQEYAFESAALFNPSIARIDDEPASATGGVKFVLSLRGIGEGHISSVTFRTGEWGPDDRLVIDPASPHGVPPRIDRNQDGWVRLLCDDSQDASETVIFPVLPSQRQGVEDLRLVNFTDHDGVHSIIGTYTAFDGRKVQQEMLRGVDMRTFEMRPLAGAMTGYKGMALFPRRIDGQFVMLGRQDSETIWLLRSDDLYTWDRGTPIMAPKYPWEFVQLGNCGSPIEIDEGWLVFTHGVGMVRGYCIGACLLDKADPSRVLARTPSPLLFPSAEQRGGYVPNVTYSCGGLLQGRRILLPYAIGDEYTAFATAQVDDILSVMAPA
;
A
#
# COMPACT_ATOMS: atom_id res chain seq x y z
N MET A 1 9.84 4.34 33.16
CA MET A 1 8.63 4.69 32.39
C MET A 1 7.81 3.42 32.19
N GLU A 2 6.49 3.49 32.09
CA GLU A 2 5.67 2.34 31.70
C GLU A 2 5.55 2.27 30.17
N ALA A 3 5.59 1.07 29.58
CA ALA A 3 5.55 0.88 28.13
C ALA A 3 4.34 1.56 27.46
N ALA A 4 3.18 1.53 28.11
CA ALA A 4 1.94 2.15 27.61
C ALA A 4 2.00 3.69 27.52
N ASN A 5 2.97 4.33 28.20
CA ASN A 5 3.11 5.79 28.26
C ASN A 5 4.24 6.30 27.35
N VAL A 6 4.95 5.42 26.63
CA VAL A 6 6.06 5.78 25.75
C VAL A 6 5.60 6.61 24.55
N PHE A 7 4.44 6.27 23.99
CA PHE A 7 3.87 6.97 22.84
C PHE A 7 2.85 8.01 23.25
N LYS A 8 3.04 9.23 22.76
CA LYS A 8 2.04 10.30 22.76
C LYS A 8 1.20 10.19 21.49
N LYS A 9 -0.09 9.89 21.62
CA LYS A 9 -1.04 9.87 20.50
C LYS A 9 -1.32 11.30 20.02
N LEU A 10 -1.42 11.48 18.70
CA LEU A 10 -1.78 12.75 18.08
C LEU A 10 -3.28 12.77 17.73
N GLU A 11 -3.89 13.96 17.77
CA GLU A 11 -5.31 14.17 17.41
C GLU A 11 -5.50 14.30 15.89
N ILE A 12 -4.87 13.39 15.12
CA ILE A 12 -4.96 13.32 13.66
C ILE A 12 -5.33 11.90 13.28
N GLU A 13 -6.40 11.77 12.50
CA GLU A 13 -6.90 10.49 11.98
C GLU A 13 -7.13 10.62 10.47
N LEU A 14 -6.79 9.57 9.72
CA LEU A 14 -7.16 9.42 8.31
C LEU A 14 -8.25 8.36 8.22
N LYS A 15 -9.46 8.80 7.88
CA LYS A 15 -10.65 7.96 7.79
C LYS A 15 -10.98 7.62 6.32
N PRO A 16 -11.77 6.54 6.10
CA PRO A 16 -12.31 6.24 4.79
C PRO A 16 -13.08 7.43 4.19
N ASP A 17 -12.95 7.62 2.89
CA ASP A 17 -13.65 8.68 2.14
C ASP A 17 -14.35 8.07 0.90
N PRO A 18 -15.68 7.84 0.95
CA PRO A 18 -16.40 7.27 -0.17
C PRO A 18 -16.55 8.23 -1.36
N SER A 19 -16.23 9.52 -1.20
CA SER A 19 -16.28 10.50 -2.30
C SER A 19 -15.10 10.37 -3.26
N ARG A 20 -13.99 9.78 -2.80
CA ARG A 20 -12.78 9.60 -3.61
C ARG A 20 -12.93 8.38 -4.50
N THR A 21 -13.13 8.64 -5.78
CA THR A 21 -13.42 7.64 -6.80
C THR A 21 -12.38 7.66 -7.91
N VAL A 22 -12.28 6.55 -8.62
CA VAL A 22 -11.44 6.39 -9.80
C VAL A 22 -12.20 5.62 -10.88
N ILE A 23 -11.99 5.99 -12.14
CA ILE A 23 -12.54 5.24 -13.28
C ILE A 23 -11.69 4.00 -13.51
N ARG A 24 -12.32 2.83 -13.57
CA ARG A 24 -11.64 1.56 -13.85
C ARG A 24 -12.38 0.75 -14.92
N PRO A 25 -11.71 -0.22 -15.56
CA PRO A 25 -12.35 -1.16 -16.46
C PRO A 25 -13.54 -1.86 -15.80
N PHE A 26 -14.65 -1.92 -16.53
CA PHE A 26 -15.83 -2.71 -16.20
C PHE A 26 -16.05 -3.77 -17.26
N SER A 27 -16.19 -5.02 -16.82
CA SER A 27 -16.44 -6.17 -17.69
C SER A 27 -17.64 -6.93 -17.15
N PHE A 28 -18.54 -7.30 -18.06
CA PHE A 28 -19.74 -8.04 -17.70
C PHE A 28 -19.82 -9.30 -18.56
N SER A 29 -19.22 -10.37 -18.08
CA SER A 29 -19.28 -11.69 -18.71
C SER A 29 -20.52 -12.46 -18.24
N TYR A 30 -21.05 -13.34 -19.08
CA TYR A 30 -21.96 -14.36 -18.58
C TYR A 30 -21.18 -15.35 -17.70
N PRO A 31 -21.79 -15.90 -16.65
CA PRO A 31 -21.22 -17.08 -16.01
C PRO A 31 -21.06 -18.19 -17.06
N GLU A 32 -20.02 -19.02 -16.91
CA GLU A 32 -19.63 -20.02 -17.91
C GLU A 32 -20.80 -20.91 -18.37
N ALA A 33 -21.66 -21.32 -17.43
CA ALA A 33 -22.86 -22.10 -17.70
C ALA A 33 -23.88 -21.44 -18.65
N PHE A 34 -23.78 -20.13 -18.90
CA PHE A 34 -24.69 -19.35 -19.75
C PHE A 34 -23.98 -18.72 -20.95
N ALA A 35 -22.68 -18.99 -21.14
CA ALA A 35 -21.86 -18.38 -22.17
C ALA A 35 -21.97 -19.08 -23.55
N ALA A 36 -22.37 -20.35 -23.59
CA ALA A 36 -22.38 -21.15 -24.81
C ALA A 36 -23.29 -20.56 -25.91
N ASP A 37 -22.72 -20.46 -27.13
CA ASP A 37 -23.36 -20.10 -28.40
C ASP A 37 -24.12 -18.76 -28.43
N ARG A 38 -23.71 -17.80 -27.60
CA ARG A 38 -24.32 -16.46 -27.53
C ARG A 38 -23.28 -15.37 -27.79
N PRO A 39 -23.64 -14.28 -28.49
CA PRO A 39 -22.84 -13.07 -28.46
C PRO A 39 -22.60 -12.65 -27.02
N SER A 40 -21.38 -12.24 -26.72
CA SER A 40 -21.00 -11.80 -25.39
C SER A 40 -21.92 -10.65 -24.95
N ARG A 41 -22.12 -10.50 -23.64
CA ARG A 41 -22.94 -9.39 -23.14
C ARG A 41 -22.29 -8.05 -23.53
N ALA A 42 -20.97 -7.99 -23.65
CA ALA A 42 -20.23 -6.84 -24.18
C ALA A 42 -20.66 -6.49 -25.60
N GLN A 43 -20.62 -7.45 -26.53
CA GLN A 43 -21.08 -7.27 -27.93
C GLN A 43 -22.53 -6.77 -27.98
N LYS A 44 -23.43 -7.39 -27.20
CA LYS A 44 -24.84 -6.98 -27.15
C LYS A 44 -25.04 -5.55 -26.64
N VAL A 45 -24.22 -5.09 -25.68
CA VAL A 45 -24.29 -3.72 -25.19
C VAL A 45 -23.79 -2.75 -26.26
N ALA A 46 -22.64 -3.03 -26.87
CA ALA A 46 -22.10 -2.19 -27.93
C ALA A 46 -23.08 -2.05 -29.11
N GLN A 47 -23.63 -3.16 -29.59
CA GLN A 47 -24.65 -3.16 -30.66
C GLN A 47 -25.90 -2.32 -30.29
N ARG A 48 -26.36 -2.37 -29.04
CA ARG A 48 -27.49 -1.55 -28.58
C ARG A 48 -27.17 -0.06 -28.59
N VAL A 49 -25.96 0.31 -28.16
CA VAL A 49 -25.49 1.71 -28.17
C VAL A 49 -25.41 2.23 -29.61
N MET A 50 -24.82 1.45 -30.51
CA MET A 50 -24.68 1.83 -31.93
C MET A 50 -26.02 1.87 -32.68
N ALA A 51 -27.01 1.09 -32.25
CA ALA A 51 -28.37 1.12 -32.82
C ALA A 51 -29.23 2.32 -32.39
N LEU A 52 -28.76 3.15 -31.44
CA LEU A 52 -29.48 4.36 -31.03
C LEU A 52 -29.52 5.42 -32.14
N ASP A 53 -30.43 6.38 -32.02
CA ASP A 53 -30.43 7.57 -32.87
C ASP A 53 -29.17 8.42 -32.58
N PRO A 54 -28.46 8.97 -33.59
CA PRO A 54 -27.26 9.77 -33.37
C PRO A 54 -27.48 11.00 -32.47
N ALA A 55 -28.64 11.66 -32.53
CA ALA A 55 -28.93 12.80 -31.66
C ALA A 55 -29.10 12.37 -30.19
N LEU A 56 -29.62 11.17 -29.96
CA LEU A 56 -29.68 10.58 -28.62
C LEU A 56 -28.28 10.26 -28.08
N ARG A 57 -27.40 9.64 -28.88
CA ARG A 57 -26.00 9.36 -28.46
C ARG A 57 -25.29 10.64 -28.05
N LYS A 58 -25.38 11.69 -28.86
CA LYS A 58 -24.79 13.00 -28.55
C LYS A 58 -25.30 13.56 -27.21
N ARG A 59 -26.61 13.49 -26.98
CA ARG A 59 -27.20 13.95 -25.71
C ARG A 59 -26.74 13.13 -24.51
N MET A 60 -26.49 11.84 -24.68
CA MET A 60 -25.93 10.98 -23.63
C MET A 60 -24.49 11.38 -23.28
N VAL A 61 -23.66 11.72 -24.28
CA VAL A 61 -22.31 12.26 -24.06
C VAL A 61 -22.37 13.58 -23.29
N GLU A 62 -23.24 14.52 -23.68
CA GLU A 62 -23.42 15.80 -22.97
C GLU A 62 -23.85 15.62 -21.50
N LEU A 63 -24.69 14.63 -21.22
CA LEU A 63 -25.13 14.30 -19.86
C LEU A 63 -24.03 13.63 -19.03
N LEU A 64 -23.12 12.88 -19.67
CA LEU A 64 -22.01 12.20 -19.00
C LEU A 64 -20.85 13.15 -18.71
N ALA A 65 -20.49 14.02 -19.66
CA ALA A 65 -19.27 14.83 -19.64
C ALA A 65 -19.16 15.67 -18.35
N LYS A 66 -20.16 16.53 -18.09
CA LYS A 66 -20.08 17.48 -16.96
C LYS A 66 -19.89 16.80 -15.59
N PRO A 67 -20.71 15.81 -15.19
CA PRO A 67 -20.48 15.12 -13.92
C PRO A 67 -19.13 14.39 -13.84
N MET A 68 -18.64 13.86 -14.96
CA MET A 68 -17.35 13.15 -15.00
C MET A 68 -16.17 14.11 -14.91
N GLU A 69 -16.18 15.23 -15.62
CA GLU A 69 -15.15 16.28 -15.56
C GLU A 69 -15.03 16.91 -14.17
N GLU A 70 -16.16 17.06 -13.46
CA GLU A 70 -16.16 17.57 -12.08
C GLU A 70 -15.48 16.61 -11.10
N ARG A 71 -15.48 15.29 -11.36
CA ARG A 71 -14.98 14.26 -10.45
C ARG A 71 -13.65 13.63 -10.86
N HIS A 72 -13.34 13.60 -12.15
CA HIS A 72 -12.21 12.86 -12.72
C HIS A 72 -11.43 13.74 -13.68
N ARG A 73 -10.11 13.74 -13.53
CA ARG A 73 -9.22 14.37 -14.51
C ARG A 73 -9.23 13.56 -15.80
N ASN A 74 -9.33 14.24 -16.94
CA ASN A 74 -9.23 13.65 -18.27
C ASN A 74 -10.18 12.44 -18.49
N ALA A 75 -11.39 12.48 -17.92
CA ALA A 75 -12.35 11.36 -17.97
C ALA A 75 -12.62 10.88 -19.40
N ASP A 76 -12.79 11.83 -20.33
CA ASP A 76 -12.96 11.59 -21.75
C ASP A 76 -11.86 10.71 -22.36
N ASP A 77 -10.59 11.01 -22.04
CA ASP A 77 -9.44 10.27 -22.55
C ASP A 77 -9.36 8.88 -21.93
N VAL A 78 -9.76 8.75 -20.66
CA VAL A 78 -9.90 7.44 -20.01
C VAL A 78 -10.95 6.59 -20.73
N PHE A 79 -12.10 7.16 -21.09
CA PHE A 79 -13.14 6.44 -21.82
C PHE A 79 -12.71 6.06 -23.24
N ARG A 80 -12.12 6.99 -24.00
CA ARG A 80 -11.63 6.70 -25.36
C ARG A 80 -10.55 5.61 -25.34
N ARG A 81 -9.62 5.67 -24.38
CA ARG A 81 -8.63 4.60 -24.16
C ARG A 81 -9.30 3.28 -23.85
N ARG A 82 -10.32 3.29 -22.98
CA ARG A 82 -11.06 2.08 -22.63
C ARG A 82 -11.73 1.45 -23.85
N PHE A 83 -12.33 2.27 -24.72
CA PHE A 83 -12.87 1.78 -25.99
C PHE A 83 -11.78 1.13 -26.84
N ALA A 84 -10.63 1.79 -27.01
CA ALA A 84 -9.52 1.25 -27.80
C ALA A 84 -9.01 -0.11 -27.27
N GLU A 85 -9.05 -0.33 -25.94
CA GLU A 85 -8.69 -1.60 -25.30
C GLU A 85 -9.67 -2.74 -25.57
N VAL A 86 -10.96 -2.44 -25.79
CA VAL A 86 -12.01 -3.47 -25.93
C VAL A 86 -12.58 -3.58 -27.33
N GLN A 87 -12.26 -2.66 -28.25
CA GLN A 87 -12.90 -2.55 -29.57
C GLN A 87 -12.92 -3.88 -30.34
N ASP A 88 -11.81 -4.63 -30.29
CA ASP A 88 -11.66 -5.93 -30.97
C ASP A 88 -12.62 -7.02 -30.42
N GLU A 89 -13.09 -6.87 -29.17
CA GLU A 89 -14.04 -7.79 -28.53
C GLU A 89 -15.51 -7.42 -28.80
N LEU A 90 -15.78 -6.19 -29.23
CA LEU A 90 -17.15 -5.66 -29.31
C LEU A 90 -17.92 -6.10 -30.56
N ASP A 91 -17.24 -6.57 -31.60
CA ASP A 91 -17.84 -7.08 -32.85
C ASP A 91 -18.96 -6.17 -33.38
N ILE A 92 -18.64 -4.88 -33.52
CA ILE A 92 -19.56 -3.83 -33.98
C ILE A 92 -19.60 -3.68 -35.51
N GLY A 93 -18.90 -4.55 -36.25
CA GLY A 93 -18.78 -4.52 -37.71
C GLY A 93 -17.87 -3.41 -38.24
N ASP A 94 -17.82 -3.25 -39.57
CA ASP A 94 -17.06 -2.19 -40.27
C ASP A 94 -17.79 -0.83 -40.20
N VAL A 95 -18.12 -0.36 -39.00
CA VAL A 95 -18.73 0.94 -38.76
C VAL A 95 -17.65 1.93 -38.32
N ASP A 96 -17.55 3.07 -39.02
CA ASP A 96 -16.70 4.17 -38.58
C ASP A 96 -17.26 4.75 -37.27
N VAL A 97 -16.56 4.49 -36.17
CA VAL A 97 -16.89 5.01 -34.84
C VAL A 97 -16.29 6.40 -34.69
N ASP A 98 -17.14 7.41 -34.47
CA ASP A 98 -16.66 8.77 -34.22
C ASP A 98 -16.14 8.97 -32.78
N ALA A 99 -15.62 10.17 -32.49
CA ALA A 99 -15.02 10.47 -31.18
C ALA A 99 -16.02 10.44 -30.01
N ASP A 100 -17.28 10.81 -30.25
CA ASP A 100 -18.36 10.82 -29.24
C ASP A 100 -18.85 9.39 -29.00
N GLU A 101 -18.94 8.58 -30.05
CA GLU A 101 -19.31 7.16 -29.98
C GLU A 101 -18.23 6.33 -29.28
N ALA A 102 -16.95 6.59 -29.58
CA ALA A 102 -15.82 5.97 -28.88
C ALA A 102 -15.84 6.29 -27.38
N LEU A 103 -16.10 7.55 -27.02
CA LEU A 103 -16.26 7.97 -25.63
C LEU A 103 -17.43 7.25 -24.96
N LEU A 104 -18.60 7.23 -25.60
CA LEU A 104 -19.81 6.63 -25.03
C LEU A 104 -19.65 5.11 -24.84
N LEU A 105 -19.10 4.40 -25.83
CA LEU A 105 -18.80 2.98 -25.72
C LEU A 105 -17.80 2.74 -24.59
N GLY A 106 -16.71 3.51 -24.55
CA GLY A 106 -15.73 3.45 -23.47
C GLY A 106 -16.34 3.61 -22.08
N ALA A 107 -17.27 4.55 -21.92
CA ALA A 107 -17.99 4.78 -20.67
C ALA A 107 -18.84 3.58 -20.25
N TYR A 108 -19.54 2.91 -21.17
CA TYR A 108 -20.29 1.68 -20.88
C TYR A 108 -19.41 0.51 -20.40
N PHE A 109 -18.13 0.49 -20.80
CA PHE A 109 -17.13 -0.49 -20.39
C PHE A 109 -16.22 0.02 -19.26
N SER A 110 -16.67 1.05 -18.56
CA SER A 110 -16.01 1.66 -17.40
C SER A 110 -16.96 1.70 -16.21
N GLN A 111 -16.39 1.84 -15.01
CA GLN A 111 -17.14 2.09 -13.78
C GLN A 111 -16.38 3.07 -12.90
N GLU A 112 -17.10 3.93 -12.19
CA GLU A 112 -16.55 4.68 -11.06
C GLU A 112 -16.42 3.72 -9.86
N TYR A 113 -15.28 3.78 -9.18
CA TYR A 113 -14.99 2.91 -8.04
C TYR A 113 -14.45 3.74 -6.87
N ALA A 114 -15.11 3.67 -5.72
CA ALA A 114 -14.67 4.33 -4.49
C ALA A 114 -13.63 3.46 -3.79
N PHE A 115 -12.35 3.82 -3.89
CA PHE A 115 -11.23 2.93 -3.56
C PHE A 115 -10.82 2.90 -2.08
N GLU A 116 -11.30 3.86 -1.31
CA GLU A 116 -11.08 3.95 0.14
C GLU A 116 -12.40 4.21 0.88
N SER A 117 -13.51 3.64 0.37
CA SER A 117 -14.84 3.85 0.95
C SER A 117 -15.10 3.05 2.24
N ALA A 118 -14.45 1.90 2.41
CA ALA A 118 -14.72 0.98 3.52
C ALA A 118 -13.66 1.07 4.63
N ALA A 119 -12.38 1.20 4.25
CA ALA A 119 -11.26 1.26 5.20
C ALA A 119 -10.04 1.96 4.59
N LEU A 120 -9.24 2.63 5.42
CA LEU A 120 -8.00 3.33 5.06
C LEU A 120 -6.92 3.16 6.15
N PHE A 121 -6.13 2.10 6.05
CA PHE A 121 -5.33 1.61 7.18
C PHE A 121 -3.98 1.01 6.73
N ASN A 122 -3.32 0.26 7.62
CA ASN A 122 -1.99 -0.34 7.45
C ASN A 122 -0.94 0.62 6.86
N PRO A 123 -0.68 1.75 7.56
CA PRO A 123 0.20 2.79 7.06
C PRO A 123 1.68 2.37 7.06
N SER A 124 2.40 2.76 6.00
CA SER A 124 3.86 2.83 5.99
C SER A 124 4.30 4.23 5.58
N ILE A 125 5.42 4.69 6.11
CA ILE A 125 5.94 6.04 5.91
C ILE A 125 7.39 6.00 5.45
N ALA A 126 7.76 6.90 4.54
CA ALA A 126 9.14 7.11 4.11
C ALA A 126 9.40 8.60 3.94
N ARG A 127 10.65 9.03 4.16
CA ARG A 127 11.09 10.40 3.91
C ARG A 127 11.07 10.69 2.41
N ILE A 128 10.64 11.89 2.03
CA ILE A 128 10.87 12.46 0.70
C ILE A 128 12.03 13.44 0.83
N ASP A 129 13.00 13.36 -0.07
CA ASP A 129 14.09 14.33 -0.12
C ASP A 129 13.53 15.71 -0.45
N ASP A 130 13.78 16.64 0.46
CA ASP A 130 13.33 18.01 0.36
C ASP A 130 14.48 18.89 -0.14
N GLU A 131 14.59 19.07 -1.46
CA GLU A 131 15.44 20.11 -2.04
C GLU A 131 14.57 21.20 -2.71
N PRO A 132 14.61 22.45 -2.20
CA PRO A 132 15.33 22.90 -1.00
C PRO A 132 14.71 22.38 0.31
N ALA A 133 15.52 22.33 1.36
CA ALA A 133 15.11 21.88 2.69
C ALA A 133 13.90 22.66 3.21
N SER A 134 13.05 21.99 3.99
CA SER A 134 11.86 22.62 4.54
C SER A 134 12.17 23.90 5.31
N ALA A 135 11.45 24.97 4.98
CA ALA A 135 11.51 26.24 5.68
C ALA A 135 11.08 26.14 7.16
N THR A 136 10.35 25.08 7.55
CA THR A 136 9.91 24.88 8.94
C THR A 136 10.87 24.03 9.78
N GLY A 137 11.90 23.46 9.16
CA GLY A 137 12.81 22.49 9.80
C GLY A 137 12.18 21.11 10.02
N GLY A 138 11.02 20.84 9.39
CA GLY A 138 10.36 19.54 9.39
C GLY A 138 10.85 18.61 8.28
N VAL A 139 10.42 17.35 8.35
CA VAL A 139 10.69 16.32 7.36
C VAL A 139 9.46 16.10 6.51
N LYS A 140 9.62 16.20 5.18
CA LYS A 140 8.59 15.79 4.23
C LYS A 140 8.55 14.27 4.12
N PHE A 141 7.35 13.73 4.00
CA PHE A 141 7.18 12.29 3.90
C PHE A 141 6.11 11.92 2.86
N VAL A 142 6.24 10.68 2.39
CA VAL A 142 5.16 9.94 1.73
C VAL A 142 4.65 8.89 2.71
N LEU A 143 3.33 8.77 2.77
CA LEU A 143 2.61 7.76 3.52
C LEU A 143 1.84 6.88 2.54
N SER A 144 2.13 5.58 2.50
CA SER A 144 1.27 4.62 1.81
C SER A 144 0.21 4.07 2.76
N LEU A 145 -1.01 3.93 2.26
CA LEU A 145 -2.17 3.42 2.98
C LEU A 145 -2.83 2.32 2.17
N ARG A 146 -3.37 1.32 2.86
CA ARG A 146 -4.25 0.31 2.31
C ARG A 146 -5.67 0.86 2.24
N GLY A 147 -6.16 1.08 1.03
CA GLY A 147 -7.54 1.48 0.76
C GLY A 147 -8.41 0.27 0.39
N ILE A 148 -9.55 0.13 1.07
CA ILE A 148 -10.57 -0.88 0.75
C ILE A 148 -11.81 -0.19 0.17
N GLY A 149 -12.19 -0.62 -1.02
CA GLY A 149 -13.40 -0.18 -1.70
C GLY A 149 -14.49 -1.26 -1.79
N GLU A 150 -15.44 -1.04 -2.71
CA GLU A 150 -16.51 -2.01 -3.01
C GLU A 150 -15.93 -3.40 -3.34
N GLY A 151 -16.60 -4.46 -2.87
CA GLY A 151 -16.17 -5.83 -3.12
C GLY A 151 -14.90 -6.24 -2.35
N HIS A 152 -14.46 -5.42 -1.39
CA HIS A 152 -13.31 -5.66 -0.52
C HIS A 152 -11.96 -5.76 -1.26
N ILE A 153 -11.84 -5.10 -2.42
CA ILE A 153 -10.58 -5.10 -3.17
C ILE A 153 -9.59 -4.17 -2.47
N SER A 154 -8.43 -4.72 -2.12
CA SER A 154 -7.33 -3.99 -1.51
C SER A 154 -6.50 -3.24 -2.54
N SER A 155 -6.27 -1.96 -2.29
CA SER A 155 -5.45 -1.07 -3.10
C SER A 155 -4.43 -0.33 -2.23
N VAL A 156 -3.41 0.25 -2.85
CA VAL A 156 -2.50 1.19 -2.19
C VAL A 156 -2.80 2.60 -2.69
N THR A 157 -2.99 3.53 -1.76
CA THR A 157 -3.09 4.97 -2.03
C THR A 157 -2.07 5.71 -1.17
N PHE A 158 -1.81 6.97 -1.49
CA PHE A 158 -0.78 7.74 -0.83
C PHE A 158 -1.31 9.02 -0.19
N ARG A 159 -0.60 9.50 0.82
CA ARG A 159 -0.69 10.86 1.36
C ARG A 159 0.72 11.42 1.44
N THR A 160 0.84 12.73 1.41
CA THR A 160 2.08 13.44 1.74
C THR A 160 1.82 14.33 2.95
N GLY A 161 2.91 14.85 3.49
CA GLY A 161 2.82 15.83 4.55
C GLY A 161 4.19 16.18 5.07
N GLU A 162 4.18 16.90 6.19
CA GLU A 162 5.36 17.36 6.86
C GLU A 162 5.25 17.11 8.37
N TRP A 163 6.33 16.60 8.95
CA TRP A 163 6.46 16.42 10.39
C TRP A 163 7.59 17.27 10.95
N GLY A 164 7.23 18.23 11.79
CA GLY A 164 8.12 19.25 12.31
C GLY A 164 8.53 19.09 13.78
N PRO A 165 9.18 20.14 14.32
CA PRO A 165 9.39 20.30 15.76
C PRO A 165 8.08 20.20 16.56
N ASP A 166 8.19 19.92 17.87
CA ASP A 166 7.08 19.91 18.83
C ASP A 166 5.87 19.02 18.46
N ASP A 167 6.14 17.91 17.78
CA ASP A 167 5.13 16.97 17.26
C ASP A 167 4.10 17.58 16.30
N ARG A 168 4.42 18.72 15.67
CA ARG A 168 3.57 19.30 14.64
C ARG A 168 3.58 18.39 13.40
N LEU A 169 2.50 17.63 13.23
CA LEU A 169 2.24 16.83 12.04
C LEU A 169 1.18 17.53 11.18
N VAL A 170 1.50 17.74 9.91
CA VAL A 170 0.56 18.25 8.90
C VAL A 170 0.45 17.20 7.80
N ILE A 171 -0.76 16.74 7.53
CA ILE A 171 -1.07 15.91 6.35
C ILE A 171 -1.58 16.84 5.27
N ASP A 172 -1.03 16.74 4.07
CA ASP A 172 -1.51 17.50 2.92
C ASP A 172 -2.94 17.07 2.56
N PRO A 173 -3.84 18.00 2.20
CA PRO A 173 -5.18 17.64 1.77
C PRO A 173 -5.13 16.67 0.58
N ALA A 174 -5.86 15.56 0.68
CA ALA A 174 -5.98 14.64 -0.43
C ALA A 174 -6.76 15.28 -1.59
N SER A 175 -6.30 15.05 -2.82
CA SER A 175 -7.03 15.44 -4.01
C SER A 175 -8.36 14.69 -4.08
N PRO A 176 -9.47 15.36 -4.47
CA PRO A 176 -10.75 14.68 -4.64
C PRO A 176 -10.75 13.72 -5.85
N HIS A 177 -9.76 13.83 -6.73
CA HIS A 177 -9.67 13.04 -7.95
C HIS A 177 -8.84 11.77 -7.75
N GLY A 178 -9.26 10.68 -8.40
CA GLY A 178 -8.46 9.48 -8.57
C GLY A 178 -8.05 9.31 -10.02
N VAL A 179 -6.78 8.99 -10.27
CA VAL A 179 -6.23 8.79 -11.61
C VAL A 179 -5.84 7.31 -11.76
N PRO A 180 -6.39 6.57 -12.73
CA PRO A 180 -5.97 5.19 -12.96
C PRO A 180 -4.60 5.18 -13.65
N PRO A 181 -3.65 4.34 -13.17
CA PRO A 181 -2.36 4.22 -13.82
C PRO A 181 -2.50 3.61 -15.22
N ARG A 182 -1.66 4.07 -16.15
CA ARG A 182 -1.41 3.34 -17.40
C ARG A 182 -0.47 2.18 -17.09
N ILE A 183 -0.87 0.98 -17.52
CA ILE A 183 -0.11 -0.25 -17.25
C ILE A 183 0.75 -0.56 -18.47
N ASP A 184 2.06 -0.44 -18.31
CA ASP A 184 3.05 -0.88 -19.30
C ASP A 184 3.68 -2.21 -18.85
N ARG A 185 3.50 -3.25 -19.67
CA ARG A 185 4.01 -4.60 -19.40
C ARG A 185 5.22 -4.82 -20.30
N ASN A 186 6.41 -4.71 -19.72
CA ASN A 186 7.65 -5.00 -20.44
C ASN A 186 7.96 -6.50 -20.44
N GLN A 187 8.88 -6.93 -21.31
CA GLN A 187 9.23 -8.35 -21.47
C GLN A 187 10.12 -8.90 -20.33
N ASP A 188 10.65 -8.02 -19.47
CA ASP A 188 11.62 -8.37 -18.41
C ASP A 188 10.96 -8.75 -17.07
N GLY A 189 9.64 -8.95 -17.06
CA GLY A 189 8.88 -9.37 -15.89
C GLY A 189 8.52 -8.25 -14.91
N TRP A 190 8.79 -6.99 -15.28
CA TRP A 190 8.30 -5.82 -14.55
C TRP A 190 6.96 -5.35 -15.10
N VAL A 191 6.10 -4.87 -14.21
CA VAL A 191 4.92 -4.10 -14.58
C VAL A 191 5.15 -2.67 -14.13
N ARG A 192 5.08 -1.74 -15.09
CA ARG A 192 5.18 -0.31 -14.85
C ARG A 192 3.80 0.29 -14.78
N LEU A 193 3.54 1.04 -13.72
CA LEU A 193 2.37 1.87 -13.54
C LEU A 193 2.80 3.32 -13.78
N LEU A 194 2.28 3.91 -14.85
CA LEU A 194 2.55 5.30 -15.23
C LEU A 194 1.34 6.15 -14.86
N CYS A 195 1.52 7.03 -13.88
CA CYS A 195 0.54 7.97 -13.37
C CYS A 195 0.84 9.38 -13.91
N ASP A 196 1.16 9.51 -15.19
CA ASP A 196 1.57 10.79 -15.82
C ASP A 196 0.52 11.90 -15.68
N ASP A 197 -0.76 11.51 -15.60
CA ASP A 197 -1.90 12.42 -15.41
C ASP A 197 -2.11 12.85 -13.94
N SER A 198 -1.36 12.25 -13.01
CA SER A 198 -1.42 12.53 -11.56
C SER A 198 -0.68 13.83 -11.26
N GLN A 199 -1.40 14.79 -10.67
CA GLN A 199 -0.83 16.07 -10.24
C GLN A 199 -0.40 16.05 -8.77
N ASP A 200 -0.97 15.13 -8.00
CA ASP A 200 -0.70 14.94 -6.59
C ASP A 200 -0.53 13.45 -6.27
N ALA A 201 0.27 13.15 -5.25
CA ALA A 201 0.53 11.81 -4.75
C ALA A 201 -0.75 11.02 -4.43
N SER A 202 -1.74 11.70 -3.84
CA SER A 202 -2.98 11.07 -3.38
C SER A 202 -3.90 10.66 -4.53
N GLU A 203 -3.72 11.19 -5.74
CA GLU A 203 -4.50 10.83 -6.92
C GLU A 203 -4.13 9.43 -7.44
N THR A 204 -2.92 8.97 -7.13
CA THR A 204 -2.47 7.65 -7.54
C THR A 204 -3.09 6.55 -6.67
N VAL A 205 -3.64 5.54 -7.34
CA VAL A 205 -4.15 4.32 -6.71
C VAL A 205 -3.58 3.10 -7.41
N ILE A 206 -2.88 2.26 -6.65
CA ILE A 206 -2.32 1.00 -7.12
C ILE A 206 -3.31 -0.11 -6.83
N PHE A 207 -3.95 -0.59 -7.89
CA PHE A 207 -4.81 -1.78 -7.85
C PHE A 207 -4.04 -3.06 -8.15
N PRO A 208 -4.63 -4.24 -7.86
CA PRO A 208 -4.22 -5.50 -8.44
C PRO A 208 -4.09 -5.45 -9.97
N VAL A 209 -2.87 -5.62 -10.47
CA VAL A 209 -2.55 -5.68 -11.90
C VAL A 209 -1.91 -7.00 -12.32
N LEU A 210 -1.30 -7.73 -11.36
CA LEU A 210 -0.73 -9.05 -11.56
C LEU A 210 -1.71 -10.17 -11.18
N PRO A 211 -1.63 -11.36 -11.80
CA PRO A 211 -2.47 -12.50 -11.42
C PRO A 211 -2.35 -12.88 -9.93
N SER A 212 -1.15 -12.76 -9.36
CA SER A 212 -0.84 -12.99 -7.95
C SER A 212 -1.57 -12.04 -6.99
N GLN A 213 -2.05 -10.89 -7.48
CA GLN A 213 -2.65 -9.84 -6.68
C GLN A 213 -4.18 -9.89 -6.73
N ARG A 214 -4.80 -10.88 -7.38
CA ARG A 214 -6.24 -10.89 -7.72
C ARG A 214 -7.19 -10.52 -6.58
N GLN A 215 -6.83 -10.83 -5.33
CA GLN A 215 -7.60 -10.50 -4.13
C GLN A 215 -7.03 -9.32 -3.32
N GLY A 216 -5.87 -8.78 -3.70
CA GLY A 216 -5.37 -7.55 -3.12
C GLY A 216 -3.86 -7.36 -3.22
N VAL A 217 -3.47 -6.09 -3.13
CA VAL A 217 -2.14 -5.62 -2.75
C VAL A 217 -2.23 -5.21 -1.27
N GLU A 218 -1.50 -5.88 -0.39
CA GLU A 218 -1.61 -5.72 1.06
C GLU A 218 -0.30 -5.25 1.72
N ASP A 219 -0.45 -4.36 2.70
CA ASP A 219 0.57 -4.05 3.71
C ASP A 219 1.94 -3.64 3.11
N LEU A 220 1.93 -2.59 2.28
CA LEU A 220 3.15 -2.03 1.70
C LEU A 220 4.05 -1.47 2.79
N ARG A 221 5.32 -1.88 2.77
CA ARG A 221 6.38 -1.46 3.68
C ARG A 221 7.44 -0.71 2.89
N LEU A 222 7.44 0.60 3.03
CA LEU A 222 8.39 1.51 2.40
C LEU A 222 9.69 1.58 3.20
N VAL A 223 10.80 1.80 2.50
CA VAL A 223 12.09 2.11 3.10
C VAL A 223 12.85 3.09 2.22
N ASN A 224 13.47 4.09 2.85
CA ASN A 224 14.54 4.86 2.22
C ASN A 224 15.79 3.96 2.17
N PHE A 225 16.14 3.49 0.99
CA PHE A 225 17.25 2.58 0.75
C PHE A 225 18.45 3.33 0.14
N THR A 226 19.63 3.11 0.72
CA THR A 226 20.90 3.61 0.20
C THR A 226 21.76 2.43 -0.24
N ASP A 227 22.07 2.34 -1.54
CA ASP A 227 22.96 1.31 -2.07
C ASP A 227 24.45 1.74 -1.95
N HIS A 228 25.37 0.81 -2.22
CA HIS A 228 26.82 0.98 -2.07
C HIS A 228 27.43 2.06 -3.00
N ASP A 229 26.74 2.40 -4.09
CA ASP A 229 27.09 3.48 -5.00
C ASP A 229 26.58 4.85 -4.53
N GLY A 230 25.88 4.91 -3.39
CA GLY A 230 25.32 6.13 -2.81
C GLY A 230 23.96 6.51 -3.41
N VAL A 231 23.38 5.70 -4.30
CA VAL A 231 22.05 5.98 -4.83
C VAL A 231 21.01 5.82 -3.74
N HIS A 232 20.22 6.89 -3.55
CA HIS A 232 19.05 6.91 -2.66
C HIS A 232 17.79 6.58 -3.44
N SER A 233 16.96 5.70 -2.89
CA SER A 233 15.67 5.33 -3.49
C SER A 233 14.64 4.98 -2.42
N ILE A 234 13.36 5.09 -2.75
CA ILE A 234 12.28 4.54 -1.94
C ILE A 234 11.87 3.20 -2.54
N ILE A 235 12.02 2.12 -1.76
CA ILE A 235 11.65 0.76 -2.13
C ILE A 235 10.52 0.29 -1.23
N GLY A 236 9.55 -0.40 -1.81
CA GLY A 236 8.44 -1.01 -1.09
C GLY A 236 8.46 -2.53 -1.19
N THR A 237 8.04 -3.21 -0.12
CA THR A 237 7.74 -4.65 -0.13
C THR A 237 6.31 -4.85 0.34
N TYR A 238 5.57 -5.75 -0.30
CA TYR A 238 4.16 -5.97 0.01
C TYR A 238 3.75 -7.42 -0.22
N THR A 239 2.58 -7.77 0.31
CA THR A 239 1.97 -9.08 0.11
C THR A 239 0.96 -9.01 -1.03
N ALA A 240 1.18 -9.79 -2.07
CA ALA A 240 0.17 -10.10 -3.08
C ALA A 240 -0.62 -11.35 -2.67
N PHE A 241 -1.94 -11.30 -2.81
CA PHE A 241 -2.82 -12.42 -2.50
C PHE A 241 -3.76 -12.73 -3.68
N ASP A 242 -3.79 -13.99 -4.12
CA ASP A 242 -4.64 -14.42 -5.24
C ASP A 242 -5.97 -15.06 -4.79
N GLY A 243 -6.18 -15.18 -3.48
CA GLY A 243 -7.30 -15.91 -2.86
C GLY A 243 -6.95 -17.27 -2.29
N ARG A 244 -5.75 -17.78 -2.58
CA ARG A 244 -5.25 -19.09 -2.12
C ARG A 244 -3.81 -19.02 -1.64
N LYS A 245 -2.94 -18.37 -2.40
CA LYS A 245 -1.51 -18.25 -2.14
C LYS A 245 -1.14 -16.80 -1.86
N VAL A 246 -0.18 -16.63 -0.97
CA VAL A 246 0.48 -15.35 -0.71
C VAL A 246 1.85 -15.36 -1.37
N GLN A 247 2.24 -14.21 -1.89
CA GLN A 247 3.53 -14.02 -2.53
C GLN A 247 4.05 -12.63 -2.14
N GLN A 248 5.34 -12.55 -1.79
CA GLN A 248 5.99 -11.27 -1.57
C GLN A 248 6.42 -10.67 -2.90
N GLU A 249 6.14 -9.38 -3.03
CA GLU A 249 6.43 -8.60 -4.22
C GLU A 249 7.08 -7.28 -3.82
N MET A 250 7.72 -6.64 -4.80
CA MET A 250 8.46 -5.42 -4.60
C MET A 250 7.88 -4.30 -5.46
N LEU A 251 7.90 -3.10 -4.89
CA LEU A 251 7.58 -1.82 -5.52
C LEU A 251 8.85 -0.97 -5.57
N ARG A 252 9.14 -0.34 -6.70
CA ARG A 252 10.26 0.60 -6.86
C ARG A 252 9.86 1.82 -7.66
N GLY A 253 10.79 2.78 -7.70
CA GLY A 253 10.62 4.00 -8.46
C GLY A 253 9.56 4.91 -7.86
N VAL A 254 9.32 4.82 -6.55
CA VAL A 254 8.30 5.59 -5.82
C VAL A 254 8.66 7.09 -5.84
N ASP A 255 8.44 7.71 -6.99
CA ASP A 255 8.57 9.13 -7.30
C ASP A 255 7.18 9.80 -7.43
N MET A 256 6.15 9.04 -7.05
CA MET A 256 4.72 9.40 -7.08
C MET A 256 4.13 9.55 -8.48
N ARG A 257 4.87 9.19 -9.53
CA ARG A 257 4.40 9.21 -10.93
C ARG A 257 4.61 7.89 -11.63
N THR A 258 5.71 7.21 -11.36
CA THR A 258 6.02 5.90 -11.91
C THR A 258 6.12 4.90 -10.78
N PHE A 259 5.62 3.69 -10.99
CA PHE A 259 5.83 2.60 -10.04
C PHE A 259 6.18 1.34 -10.80
N GLU A 260 7.26 0.69 -10.41
CA GLU A 260 7.64 -0.60 -10.97
C GLU A 260 7.32 -1.70 -9.96
N MET A 261 6.59 -2.72 -10.41
CA MET A 261 6.16 -3.85 -9.59
C MET A 261 6.68 -5.16 -10.16
N ARG A 262 7.17 -6.04 -9.28
CA ARG A 262 7.48 -7.42 -9.66
C ARG A 262 7.32 -8.41 -8.50
N PRO A 263 7.03 -9.69 -8.81
CA PRO A 263 7.19 -10.76 -7.86
C PRO A 263 8.66 -10.95 -7.44
N LEU A 264 8.86 -11.28 -6.17
CA LEU A 264 10.12 -11.82 -5.66
C LEU A 264 10.16 -13.33 -5.92
N ALA A 265 11.36 -13.88 -6.09
CA ALA A 265 11.61 -15.30 -6.30
C ALA A 265 12.30 -15.93 -5.08
N GLY A 266 12.30 -17.26 -5.01
CA GLY A 266 13.04 -18.03 -4.01
C GLY A 266 12.17 -18.59 -2.89
N ALA A 267 12.76 -19.49 -2.09
CA ALA A 267 12.02 -20.27 -1.10
C ALA A 267 11.36 -19.44 0.01
N MET A 268 11.84 -18.22 0.28
CA MET A 268 11.39 -17.40 1.42
C MET A 268 10.22 -16.45 1.07
N THR A 269 9.78 -16.40 -0.18
CA THR A 269 8.83 -15.36 -0.67
C THR A 269 7.36 -15.77 -0.60
N GLY A 270 7.05 -17.03 -0.29
CA GLY A 270 5.67 -17.54 -0.15
C GLY A 270 5.00 -17.20 1.18
N TYR A 271 5.48 -16.18 1.89
CA TYR A 271 5.07 -15.81 3.26
C TYR A 271 4.65 -14.34 3.33
N LYS A 272 4.48 -13.78 4.53
CA LYS A 272 4.03 -12.39 4.74
C LYS A 272 5.07 -11.58 5.53
N GLY A 273 5.03 -10.26 5.36
CA GLY A 273 5.72 -9.30 6.21
C GLY A 273 7.21 -9.13 5.90
N MET A 274 7.66 -9.40 4.68
CA MET A 274 9.05 -9.11 4.32
C MET A 274 9.29 -7.60 4.38
N ALA A 275 10.36 -7.15 5.04
CA ALA A 275 10.74 -5.75 5.14
C ALA A 275 12.24 -5.57 4.99
N LEU A 276 12.65 -4.71 4.06
CA LEU A 276 14.03 -4.48 3.66
C LEU A 276 14.76 -3.58 4.66
N PHE A 277 15.97 -3.95 5.05
CA PHE A 277 16.86 -3.05 5.79
C PHE A 277 17.25 -1.86 4.89
N PRO A 278 17.47 -0.65 5.44
CA PRO A 278 17.68 0.56 4.64
C PRO A 278 19.04 0.60 3.91
N ARG A 279 19.89 -0.41 4.10
CA ARG A 279 21.15 -0.60 3.38
C ARG A 279 21.58 -2.07 3.45
N ARG A 280 22.60 -2.42 2.66
CA ARG A 280 23.26 -3.72 2.77
C ARG A 280 24.01 -3.87 4.09
N ILE A 281 24.15 -5.11 4.55
CA ILE A 281 24.94 -5.49 5.73
C ILE A 281 25.90 -6.60 5.29
N ASP A 282 27.20 -6.37 5.47
CA ASP A 282 28.27 -7.23 4.97
C ASP A 282 28.16 -7.52 3.45
N GLY A 283 27.81 -6.47 2.68
CA GLY A 283 27.68 -6.55 1.22
C GLY A 283 26.40 -7.22 0.70
N GLN A 284 25.56 -7.76 1.59
CA GLN A 284 24.34 -8.47 1.23
C GLN A 284 23.07 -7.66 1.51
N PHE A 285 22.02 -7.91 0.74
CA PHE A 285 20.68 -7.45 1.05
C PHE A 285 20.11 -8.24 2.21
N VAL A 286 19.42 -7.56 3.12
CA VAL A 286 18.86 -8.16 4.33
C VAL A 286 17.40 -7.76 4.47
N MET A 287 16.54 -8.72 4.80
CA MET A 287 15.14 -8.48 5.13
C MET A 287 14.78 -9.14 6.45
N LEU A 288 13.85 -8.54 7.20
CA LEU A 288 13.07 -9.28 8.19
C LEU A 288 11.84 -9.90 7.51
N GLY A 289 11.33 -11.00 8.05
CA GLY A 289 10.10 -11.62 7.58
C GLY A 289 9.51 -12.60 8.60
N ARG A 290 8.46 -13.32 8.20
CA ARG A 290 7.82 -14.34 9.03
C ARG A 290 7.52 -15.61 8.22
N GLN A 291 8.54 -16.46 8.10
CA GLN A 291 8.58 -17.62 7.20
C GLN A 291 7.92 -18.89 7.77
N ASP A 292 7.46 -18.85 9.01
CA ASP A 292 6.72 -19.94 9.67
C ASP A 292 5.35 -19.48 10.17
N SER A 293 4.94 -18.26 9.81
CA SER A 293 3.73 -17.61 10.32
C SER A 293 3.73 -17.33 11.83
N GLU A 294 4.86 -17.37 12.53
CA GLU A 294 4.90 -17.17 13.98
C GLU A 294 6.11 -16.33 14.46
N THR A 295 7.28 -16.56 13.88
CA THR A 295 8.59 -16.07 14.33
C THR A 295 9.11 -14.97 13.42
N ILE A 296 9.91 -14.04 13.93
CA ILE A 296 10.69 -13.14 13.07
C ILE A 296 11.93 -13.87 12.57
N TRP A 297 12.11 -13.85 11.25
CA TRP A 297 13.27 -14.39 10.56
C TRP A 297 14.14 -13.28 9.97
N LEU A 298 15.44 -13.53 9.93
CA LEU A 298 16.42 -12.72 9.20
C LEU A 298 16.75 -13.42 7.89
N LEU A 299 16.49 -12.74 6.78
CA LEU A 299 16.73 -13.22 5.43
C LEU A 299 17.93 -12.52 4.84
N ARG A 300 18.73 -13.24 4.05
CA ARG A 300 19.91 -12.69 3.36
C ARG A 300 19.92 -13.09 1.90
N SER A 301 20.28 -12.14 1.04
CA SER A 301 20.46 -12.38 -0.38
C SER A 301 21.59 -11.55 -0.98
N ASP A 302 22.16 -12.06 -2.07
CA ASP A 302 23.18 -11.40 -2.87
C ASP A 302 22.54 -10.45 -3.91
N ASP A 303 21.23 -10.58 -4.16
CA ASP A 303 20.44 -9.67 -5.00
C ASP A 303 19.09 -9.29 -4.32
N LEU A 304 18.41 -8.27 -4.83
CA LEU A 304 17.15 -7.78 -4.22
C LEU A 304 15.91 -8.64 -4.54
N TYR A 305 16.01 -9.55 -5.49
CA TYR A 305 14.87 -10.19 -6.14
C TYR A 305 14.69 -11.66 -5.75
N THR A 306 15.77 -12.35 -5.40
CA THR A 306 15.79 -13.79 -5.11
C THR A 306 16.10 -14.01 -3.64
N TRP A 307 15.23 -14.67 -2.88
CA TRP A 307 15.37 -14.86 -1.43
C TRP A 307 15.20 -16.34 -1.07
N ASP A 308 16.32 -17.06 -0.98
CA ASP A 308 16.32 -18.51 -0.71
C ASP A 308 16.70 -18.89 0.72
N ARG A 309 17.33 -17.99 1.47
CA ARG A 309 17.93 -18.30 2.77
C ARG A 309 17.40 -17.37 3.85
N GLY A 310 17.14 -17.95 5.02
CA GLY A 310 16.77 -17.24 6.23
C GLY A 310 16.94 -18.09 7.47
N THR A 311 17.01 -17.42 8.62
CA THR A 311 17.05 -18.07 9.94
C THR A 311 16.10 -17.38 10.90
N PRO A 312 15.37 -18.11 11.76
CA PRO A 312 14.58 -17.51 12.83
C PRO A 312 15.51 -16.82 13.83
N ILE A 313 15.16 -15.59 14.25
CA ILE A 313 15.95 -14.79 15.21
C ILE A 313 15.17 -14.39 16.45
N MET A 314 13.83 -14.36 16.39
CA MET A 314 13.00 -13.95 17.53
C MET A 314 11.64 -14.63 17.53
N ALA A 315 11.43 -15.53 18.48
CA ALA A 315 10.16 -16.24 18.72
C ALA A 315 9.34 -15.58 19.85
N PRO A 316 8.02 -15.83 19.91
CA PRO A 316 7.18 -15.41 21.03
C PRO A 316 7.74 -15.83 22.40
N LYS A 317 7.76 -14.89 23.35
CA LYS A 317 8.21 -15.04 24.76
C LYS A 317 7.22 -14.41 25.74
N TYR A 318 6.53 -13.34 25.35
CA TYR A 318 5.58 -12.62 26.21
C TYR A 318 4.11 -12.91 25.84
N PRO A 319 3.16 -12.82 26.79
CA PRO A 319 1.76 -13.19 26.55
C PRO A 319 1.06 -12.48 25.39
N TRP A 320 1.48 -11.25 25.08
CA TRP A 320 0.90 -10.44 24.00
C TRP A 320 1.39 -10.84 22.59
N GLU A 321 2.35 -11.77 22.49
CA GLU A 321 2.91 -12.28 21.23
C GLU A 321 2.73 -13.79 21.04
N PHE A 322 2.11 -14.51 21.99
CA PHE A 322 2.01 -15.98 21.99
C PHE A 322 1.29 -16.62 20.81
N VAL A 323 0.45 -15.89 20.07
CA VAL A 323 -0.19 -16.43 18.86
C VAL A 323 0.71 -16.24 17.64
N GLN A 324 1.38 -15.10 17.54
CA GLN A 324 2.24 -14.73 16.42
C GLN A 324 3.01 -13.45 16.74
N LEU A 325 4.25 -13.38 16.25
CA LEU A 325 5.10 -12.20 16.25
C LEU A 325 5.49 -11.86 14.81
N GLY A 326 5.63 -10.57 14.51
CA GLY A 326 6.15 -10.13 13.22
C GLY A 326 6.70 -8.71 13.28
N ASN A 327 7.48 -8.32 12.29
CA ASN A 327 7.89 -6.93 12.11
C ASN A 327 6.71 -6.12 11.52
N CYS A 328 6.58 -4.89 11.99
CA CYS A 328 5.66 -3.91 11.42
C CYS A 328 6.18 -3.49 10.05
N GLY A 329 7.39 -2.94 10.00
CA GLY A 329 8.02 -2.43 8.78
C GLY A 329 9.52 -2.67 8.76
N SER A 330 10.20 -1.83 7.99
CA SER A 330 11.65 -1.86 7.82
C SER A 330 12.36 -1.45 9.11
N PRO A 331 13.48 -2.10 9.48
CA PRO A 331 14.30 -1.68 10.61
C PRO A 331 14.81 -0.24 10.47
N ILE A 332 14.81 0.49 11.58
CA ILE A 332 15.28 1.87 11.66
C ILE A 332 16.70 1.86 12.22
N GLU A 333 17.66 2.40 11.47
CA GLU A 333 19.04 2.53 11.93
C GLU A 333 19.14 3.62 13.00
N ILE A 334 19.63 3.26 14.19
CA ILE A 334 19.99 4.19 15.27
C ILE A 334 21.43 3.92 15.72
N ASP A 335 21.95 4.71 16.66
CA ASP A 335 23.33 4.54 17.15
C ASP A 335 23.51 3.22 17.90
N GLU A 336 22.48 2.82 18.65
CA GLU A 336 22.47 1.63 19.50
C GLU A 336 22.29 0.31 18.73
N GLY A 337 21.81 0.37 17.50
CA GLY A 337 21.45 -0.83 16.73
C GLY A 337 20.39 -0.58 15.66
N TRP A 338 19.66 -1.64 15.34
CA TRP A 338 18.48 -1.60 14.49
C TRP A 338 17.23 -1.63 15.37
N LEU A 339 16.52 -0.50 15.44
CA LEU A 339 15.22 -0.44 16.10
C LEU A 339 14.16 -1.03 15.18
N VAL A 340 13.44 -2.05 15.65
CA VAL A 340 12.41 -2.74 14.89
C VAL A 340 11.10 -2.63 15.65
N PHE A 341 10.10 -1.97 15.06
CA PHE A 341 8.73 -2.09 15.55
C PHE A 341 8.14 -3.44 15.16
N THR A 342 7.50 -4.09 16.11
CA THR A 342 6.95 -5.43 15.96
C THR A 342 5.47 -5.43 16.28
N HIS A 343 4.67 -6.22 15.59
CA HIS A 343 3.33 -6.56 16.04
C HIS A 343 3.33 -7.92 16.72
N GLY A 344 2.57 -8.05 17.79
CA GLY A 344 2.33 -9.30 18.50
C GLY A 344 0.83 -9.58 18.60
N VAL A 345 0.46 -10.86 18.55
CA VAL A 345 -0.92 -11.32 18.66
C VAL A 345 -1.11 -12.08 19.96
N GLY A 346 -2.03 -11.58 20.80
CA GLY A 346 -2.34 -12.13 22.10
C GLY A 346 -3.76 -12.68 22.20
N MET A 347 -4.31 -12.62 23.43
CA MET A 347 -5.65 -13.09 23.75
C MET A 347 -6.72 -12.45 22.84
N VAL A 348 -7.72 -13.25 22.44
CA VAL A 348 -8.84 -12.79 21.59
C VAL A 348 -8.35 -12.14 20.29
N ARG A 349 -7.22 -12.61 19.75
CA ARG A 349 -6.60 -12.06 18.54
C ARG A 349 -6.31 -10.55 18.66
N GLY A 350 -5.97 -10.08 19.86
CA GLY A 350 -5.55 -8.70 20.07
C GLY A 350 -4.20 -8.45 19.42
N TYR A 351 -4.16 -7.60 18.40
CA TYR A 351 -2.91 -7.12 17.80
C TYR A 351 -2.43 -5.87 18.53
N CYS A 352 -1.19 -5.91 18.98
CA CYS A 352 -0.52 -4.81 19.66
C CYS A 352 0.84 -4.55 19.03
N ILE A 353 1.38 -3.35 19.22
CA ILE A 353 2.72 -2.98 18.74
C ILE A 353 3.69 -2.96 19.93
N GLY A 354 4.83 -3.62 19.77
CA GLY A 354 6.01 -3.52 20.62
C GLY A 354 7.24 -3.15 19.81
N ALA A 355 8.43 -3.35 20.37
CA ALA A 355 9.68 -3.15 19.65
C ALA A 355 10.80 -4.08 20.13
N CYS A 356 11.79 -4.28 19.28
CA CYS A 356 13.08 -4.88 19.64
C CYS A 356 14.25 -4.07 19.07
N LEU A 357 15.44 -4.33 19.64
CA LEU A 357 16.71 -3.79 19.19
C LEU A 357 17.60 -4.93 18.73
N LEU A 358 18.06 -4.89 17.48
CA LEU A 358 19.04 -5.84 16.95
C LEU A 358 20.43 -5.20 16.92
N ASP A 359 21.49 -6.01 17.02
CA ASP A 359 22.87 -5.53 16.93
C ASP A 359 23.15 -4.93 15.54
N LYS A 360 23.86 -3.78 15.53
CA LYS A 360 24.10 -2.99 14.31
C LYS A 360 24.93 -3.74 13.27
N ALA A 361 25.93 -4.50 13.72
CA ALA A 361 26.83 -5.25 12.85
C ALA A 361 26.25 -6.63 12.54
N ASP A 362 25.70 -7.30 13.54
CA ASP A 362 25.11 -8.63 13.40
C ASP A 362 23.61 -8.63 13.74
N PRO A 363 22.72 -8.33 12.77
CA PRO A 363 21.28 -8.26 13.01
C PRO A 363 20.66 -9.62 13.39
N SER A 364 21.41 -10.72 13.41
CA SER A 364 20.93 -12.00 13.95
C SER A 364 20.84 -12.00 15.48
N ARG A 365 21.52 -11.05 16.15
CA ARG A 365 21.55 -10.92 17.60
C ARG A 365 20.50 -9.91 18.05
N VAL A 366 19.46 -10.42 18.71
CA VAL A 366 18.47 -9.59 19.43
C VAL A 366 19.11 -9.12 20.74
N LEU A 367 19.27 -7.81 20.92
CA LEU A 367 19.87 -7.22 22.10
C LEU A 367 18.84 -7.03 23.21
N ALA A 368 17.67 -6.49 22.86
CA ALA A 368 16.60 -6.21 23.80
C ALA A 368 15.24 -6.22 23.09
N ARG A 369 14.15 -6.42 23.85
CA ARG A 369 12.77 -6.25 23.37
C ARG A 369 11.82 -5.84 24.49
N THR A 370 10.68 -5.26 24.12
CA THR A 370 9.67 -4.79 25.07
C THR A 370 8.89 -5.96 25.71
N PRO A 371 8.88 -6.11 27.06
CA PRO A 371 8.08 -7.15 27.72
C PRO A 371 6.57 -6.94 27.62
N SER A 372 6.15 -5.68 27.44
CA SER A 372 4.76 -5.25 27.31
C SER A 372 4.59 -4.42 26.03
N PRO A 373 3.39 -4.37 25.43
CA PRO A 373 3.14 -3.54 24.25
C PRO A 373 3.39 -2.06 24.51
N LEU A 374 3.87 -1.36 23.47
CA LEU A 374 4.00 0.09 23.42
C LEU A 374 2.69 0.76 22.98
N LEU A 375 1.95 0.13 22.06
CA LEU A 375 0.61 0.53 21.66
C LEU A 375 -0.32 -0.67 21.63
N PHE A 376 -1.54 -0.47 22.10
CA PHE A 376 -2.59 -1.48 22.12
C PHE A 376 -3.96 -0.83 21.88
N PRO A 377 -4.97 -1.58 21.43
CA PRO A 377 -6.32 -1.05 21.21
C PRO A 377 -6.91 -0.55 22.53
N SER A 378 -7.31 0.72 22.61
CA SER A 378 -8.06 1.22 23.78
C SER A 378 -9.49 0.68 23.77
N ALA A 379 -10.23 0.85 24.87
CA ALA A 379 -11.61 0.41 24.95
C ALA A 379 -12.51 1.10 23.91
N GLU A 380 -12.18 2.34 23.55
CA GLU A 380 -12.84 3.15 22.52
C GLU A 380 -12.37 2.75 21.11
N GLN A 381 -11.12 2.31 20.96
CA GLN A 381 -10.46 1.96 19.69
C GLN A 381 -10.51 0.46 19.38
N ARG A 382 -11.37 -0.31 20.06
CA ARG A 382 -11.46 -1.78 19.88
C ARG A 382 -12.37 -2.24 18.74
N GLY A 383 -13.23 -1.35 18.23
CA GLY A 383 -14.12 -1.62 17.11
C GLY A 383 -13.41 -1.55 15.76
N GLY A 384 -14.14 -1.79 14.68
CA GLY A 384 -13.65 -1.68 13.30
C GLY A 384 -13.92 -2.92 12.46
N TYR A 385 -13.39 -2.92 11.23
CA TYR A 385 -13.49 -4.04 10.29
C TYR A 385 -12.91 -5.33 10.86
N VAL A 386 -11.78 -5.24 11.57
CA VAL A 386 -11.22 -6.29 12.41
C VAL A 386 -11.02 -5.76 13.84
N PRO A 387 -11.88 -6.13 14.80
CA PRO A 387 -11.79 -5.64 16.17
C PRO A 387 -10.47 -6.00 16.87
N ASN A 388 -10.10 -5.20 17.87
CA ASN A 388 -8.90 -5.35 18.70
C ASN A 388 -7.57 -5.33 17.91
N VAL A 389 -7.49 -4.52 16.85
CA VAL A 389 -6.27 -4.40 16.05
C VAL A 389 -5.60 -3.05 16.20
N THR A 390 -4.31 -3.07 16.53
CA THR A 390 -3.37 -1.97 16.36
C THR A 390 -2.20 -2.48 15.52
N TYR A 391 -1.98 -1.90 14.34
CA TYR A 391 -1.01 -2.41 13.37
C TYR A 391 -0.25 -1.28 12.67
N SER A 392 1.00 -1.50 12.24
CA SER A 392 1.76 -0.52 11.45
C SER A 392 2.60 -1.24 10.41
N CYS A 393 2.91 -0.56 9.31
CA CYS A 393 3.83 -1.04 8.27
C CYS A 393 5.15 -0.24 8.22
N GLY A 394 5.38 0.71 9.15
CA GLY A 394 6.64 1.46 9.22
C GLY A 394 6.54 2.72 10.07
N GLY A 395 7.69 3.23 10.51
CA GLY A 395 7.81 4.49 11.26
C GLY A 395 8.91 5.38 10.68
N LEU A 396 8.82 6.68 10.97
CA LEU A 396 9.76 7.69 10.50
C LEU A 396 10.63 8.18 11.67
N LEU A 397 11.95 8.15 11.48
CA LEU A 397 12.91 8.71 12.43
C LEU A 397 13.32 10.13 12.01
N GLN A 398 13.31 11.07 12.95
CA GLN A 398 13.93 12.38 12.80
C GLN A 398 14.72 12.72 14.07
N GLY A 399 16.05 12.79 13.95
CA GLY A 399 16.93 12.90 15.11
C GLY A 399 16.75 11.70 16.06
N ARG A 400 16.30 11.95 17.30
CA ARG A 400 15.94 10.90 18.27
C ARG A 400 14.43 10.78 18.52
N ARG A 401 13.61 11.30 17.61
CA ARG A 401 12.15 11.21 17.68
C ARG A 401 11.62 10.25 16.62
N ILE A 402 10.62 9.47 17.00
CA ILE A 402 9.85 8.60 16.11
C ILE A 402 8.47 9.21 15.87
N LEU A 403 8.04 9.21 14.61
CA LEU A 403 6.65 9.30 14.20
C LEU A 403 6.20 7.90 13.75
N LEU A 404 5.20 7.34 14.42
CA LEU A 404 4.64 6.04 14.10
C LEU A 404 3.18 6.20 13.65
N PRO A 405 2.88 6.12 12.35
CA PRO A 405 1.52 5.93 11.90
C PRO A 405 1.08 4.48 12.19
N TYR A 406 -0.16 4.31 12.60
CA TYR A 406 -0.71 2.98 12.91
C TYR A 406 -2.21 2.90 12.59
N ALA A 407 -2.63 1.71 12.15
CA ALA A 407 -3.99 1.31 11.92
C ALA A 407 -4.73 1.03 13.23
N ILE A 408 -6.02 1.35 13.24
CA ILE A 408 -6.96 0.96 14.29
C ILE A 408 -8.08 0.15 13.64
N GLY A 409 -8.30 -1.06 14.14
CA GLY A 409 -9.45 -1.88 13.77
C GLY A 409 -9.53 -2.31 12.31
N ASP A 410 -8.42 -2.28 11.56
CA ASP A 410 -8.40 -2.40 10.10
C ASP A 410 -9.39 -1.46 9.38
N GLU A 411 -9.63 -0.28 9.95
CA GLU A 411 -10.64 0.68 9.47
C GLU A 411 -10.01 2.02 9.10
N TYR A 412 -9.16 2.58 9.97
CA TYR A 412 -8.60 3.91 9.78
C TYR A 412 -7.18 4.01 10.33
N THR A 413 -6.49 5.12 10.04
CA THR A 413 -5.11 5.37 10.48
C THR A 413 -5.06 6.51 11.52
N ALA A 414 -4.24 6.34 12.54
CA ALA A 414 -3.88 7.36 13.53
C ALA A 414 -2.34 7.49 13.61
N PHE A 415 -1.86 8.44 14.42
CA PHE A 415 -0.44 8.75 14.55
C PHE A 415 -0.03 8.88 16.03
N ALA A 416 1.18 8.47 16.34
CA ALA A 416 1.79 8.70 17.65
C ALA A 416 3.27 9.06 17.52
N THR A 417 3.79 9.77 18.51
CA THR A 417 5.20 10.16 18.60
C THR A 417 5.84 9.63 19.88
N ALA A 418 7.15 9.38 19.83
CA ALA A 418 7.93 8.96 20.99
C ALA A 418 9.40 9.40 20.84
N GLN A 419 10.13 9.47 21.96
CA GLN A 419 11.59 9.55 21.94
C GLN A 419 12.17 8.14 21.83
N VAL A 420 13.26 7.98 21.09
CA VAL A 420 13.98 6.70 21.00
C VAL A 420 14.47 6.28 22.38
N ASP A 421 14.94 7.24 23.20
CA ASP A 421 15.43 6.96 24.56
C ASP A 421 14.35 6.38 25.47
N ASP A 422 13.12 6.88 25.36
CA ASP A 422 11.98 6.37 26.13
C ASP A 422 11.60 4.94 25.68
N ILE A 423 11.62 4.67 24.37
CA ILE A 423 11.40 3.33 23.80
C ILE A 423 12.45 2.35 24.32
N LEU A 424 13.73 2.72 24.28
CA LEU A 424 14.83 1.87 24.76
C LEU A 424 14.75 1.63 26.28
N SER A 425 14.32 2.64 27.05
CA SER A 425 14.25 2.57 28.51
C SER A 425 13.28 1.51 29.05
N VAL A 426 12.32 1.07 28.24
CA VAL A 426 11.31 0.07 28.61
C VAL A 426 11.58 -1.32 28.04
N MET A 427 12.70 -1.52 27.33
CA MET A 427 13.10 -2.82 26.83
C MET A 427 13.83 -3.63 27.91
N ALA A 428 13.67 -4.96 27.86
CA ALA A 428 14.47 -5.89 28.64
C ALA A 428 15.47 -6.62 27.72
N PRO A 429 16.64 -7.04 28.22
CA PRO A 429 17.54 -7.92 27.48
C PRO A 429 16.81 -9.14 26.91
N ALA A 430 17.11 -9.48 25.66
CA ALA A 430 16.33 -10.42 24.84
C ALA A 430 16.27 -11.85 25.40
#